data_AF-A0A512NSP0-F1
#
_entry.id   AF-A0A512NSP0-F1
#
_cell.length_a   1.000
_cell.length_b   1.000
_cell.length_c   1.000
_cell.angle_alpha   90.00
_cell.angle_beta   90.00
_cell.angle_gamma   90.00
#
_symmetry.space_group_name_H-M   'P 1'
#
loop_
_entity.id
_entity.type
_entity.pdbx_description
1 polymer ?
#
loop_
_entity_poly.entity_id
_entity_poly.type
_entity_poly.pdbx_seq_one_letter_code
_entity_poly.pdbx_strand_id
1 'polypeptide(L)'
;MIGAMVTLAVGAVLCSALATLGNQAIAREFRDFAPRKNTDILMDPAIAVRYAEYRLATNIFYRQGLVLWTVLGILGGCMLTANLL
;
A
#
# COMPACT_ATOMS: atom_id res chain seq x y z
N MET A 1 -24.37 10.19 -2.16
CA MET A 1 -23.00 10.28 -1.60
C MET A 1 -22.56 9.00 -0.91
N ILE A 2 -23.42 8.35 -0.13
CA ILE A 2 -23.10 7.11 0.60
C ILE A 2 -22.53 5.99 -0.30
N GLY A 3 -23.11 5.75 -1.48
CA GLY A 3 -22.60 4.73 -2.41
C GLY A 3 -21.13 4.97 -2.82
N ALA A 4 -20.76 6.21 -3.11
CA ALA A 4 -19.38 6.57 -3.44
C ALA A 4 -18.42 6.38 -2.26
N MET A 5 -18.86 6.70 -1.03
CA MET A 5 -18.08 6.44 0.18
C MET A 5 -17.81 4.95 0.38
N VAL A 6 -18.84 4.10 0.18
CA VAL A 6 -18.70 2.65 0.30
C VAL A 6 -17.70 2.12 -0.74
N THR A 7 -17.81 2.56 -2.00
CA THR A 7 -16.87 2.15 -3.05
C THR A 7 -15.44 2.59 -2.74
N LEU A 8 -15.23 3.83 -2.28
CA LEU A 8 -13.91 4.33 -1.87
C LEU A 8 -13.36 3.54 -0.67
N ALA A 9 -14.20 3.23 0.32
CA ALA A 9 -13.80 2.44 1.49
C ALA A 9 -13.37 1.03 1.10
N VAL A 10 -14.15 0.34 0.26
CA VAL A 10 -13.79 -0.99 -0.25
C VAL A 10 -12.48 -0.93 -1.03
N GLY A 11 -12.32 0.06 -1.92
CA GLY A 11 -11.07 0.25 -2.68
C GLY A 11 -9.87 0.52 -1.77
N ALA A 12 -10.02 1.36 -0.75
CA ALA A 12 -8.97 1.67 0.21
C ALA A 12 -8.55 0.44 1.01
N VAL A 13 -9.51 -0.38 1.45
CA VAL A 13 -9.27 -1.64 2.15
C VAL A 13 -8.53 -2.64 1.25
N LEU A 14 -8.98 -2.82 0.01
CA LEU A 14 -8.31 -3.72 -0.95
C LEU A 14 -6.87 -3.28 -1.23
N CYS A 15 -6.63 -1.99 -1.47
CA CYS A 15 -5.28 -1.47 -1.66
C CYS A 15 -4.40 -1.70 -0.42
N SER A 16 -4.95 -1.49 0.78
CA SER A 16 -4.24 -1.71 2.04
C SER A 16 -3.92 -3.20 2.26
N ALA A 17 -4.85 -4.09 1.93
CA ALA A 17 -4.67 -5.53 2.02
C ALA A 17 -3.60 -6.02 1.03
N LEU A 18 -3.63 -5.55 -0.22
CA LEU A 18 -2.63 -5.89 -1.23
C LEU A 18 -1.24 -5.37 -0.86
N ALA A 19 -1.14 -4.15 -0.34
CA ALA A 19 0.13 -3.64 0.18
C ALA A 19 0.65 -4.48 1.36
N THR A 20 -0.24 -4.95 2.23
CA THR A 20 0.12 -5.82 3.36
C THR A 20 0.61 -7.19 2.88
N LEU A 21 -0.10 -7.80 1.93
CA LEU A 21 0.30 -9.07 1.31
C LEU A 21 1.64 -8.95 0.59
N GLY A 22 1.88 -7.86 -0.13
CA GLY A 22 3.16 -7.57 -0.78
C GLY A 22 4.31 -7.49 0.22
N ASN A 23 4.12 -6.78 1.34
CA ASN A 23 5.10 -6.74 2.43
C ASN A 23 5.35 -8.11 3.07
N GLN A 24 4.29 -8.93 3.26
CA GLN A 24 4.45 -10.29 3.78
C GLN A 24 5.18 -11.21 2.79
N ALA A 25 4.91 -11.08 1.49
CA ALA A 25 5.62 -11.83 0.46
C ALA A 25 7.12 -11.47 0.46
N ILE A 26 7.44 -10.18 0.51
CA ILE A 26 8.82 -9.70 0.62
C ILE A 26 9.49 -10.27 1.89
N ALA A 27 8.81 -10.21 3.04
CA ALA A 27 9.36 -10.69 4.30
C ALA A 27 9.58 -12.22 4.32
N ARG A 28 8.78 -12.99 3.58
CA ARG A 28 8.94 -14.44 3.45
C ARG A 28 10.07 -14.81 2.49
N GLU A 29 10.12 -14.18 1.33
CA GLU A 29 11.08 -14.53 0.26
C GLU A 29 12.47 -13.95 0.50
N PHE A 30 12.54 -12.78 1.14
CA PHE A 30 13.79 -12.05 1.40
C PHE A 30 14.06 -11.90 2.90
N ARG A 31 13.70 -12.91 3.72
CA ARG A 31 13.79 -12.87 5.19
C ARG A 31 15.17 -12.47 5.70
N ASP A 32 16.21 -13.01 5.08
CA ASP A 32 17.61 -12.82 5.48
C ASP A 32 18.29 -11.68 4.68
N PHE A 33 17.53 -10.99 3.82
CA PHE A 33 18.01 -9.87 3.01
C PHE A 33 17.94 -8.57 3.82
N ALA A 34 19.04 -8.21 4.47
CA ALA A 34 19.17 -6.94 5.16
C ALA A 34 19.83 -5.88 4.23
N PRO A 35 19.07 -4.94 3.62
CA PRO A 35 19.63 -3.96 2.68
C PRO A 35 20.70 -3.03 3.28
N ARG A 36 20.83 -2.97 4.62
CA ARG A 36 21.90 -2.23 5.32
C ARG A 36 23.15 -3.05 5.65
N LYS A 37 23.07 -4.38 5.66
CA LYS A 37 24.17 -5.28 6.07
C LYS A 37 24.71 -6.14 4.93
N ASN A 38 23.88 -6.39 3.93
CA ASN A 38 24.17 -7.30 2.81
C ASN A 38 24.23 -6.50 1.50
N THR A 39 25.25 -5.66 1.35
CA THR A 39 25.57 -5.04 0.04
C THR A 39 26.04 -6.07 -0.98
N ASP A 40 26.51 -7.25 -0.54
CA ASP A 40 26.95 -8.34 -1.43
C ASP A 40 25.80 -9.16 -2.03
N ILE A 41 24.60 -9.20 -1.43
CA ILE A 41 23.45 -9.90 -2.04
C ILE A 41 22.80 -9.03 -3.15
N LEU A 42 23.21 -7.75 -3.29
CA LEU A 42 22.99 -6.99 -4.53
C LEU A 42 23.89 -7.45 -5.70
N MET A 43 24.79 -8.42 -5.52
CA MET A 43 25.63 -8.95 -6.60
C MET A 43 24.88 -9.91 -7.53
N ASP A 44 23.73 -10.47 -7.13
CA ASP A 44 22.86 -11.20 -8.06
C ASP A 44 21.79 -10.25 -8.61
N PRO A 45 21.95 -9.76 -9.85
CA PRO A 45 21.01 -8.84 -10.46
C PRO A 45 19.60 -9.42 -10.58
N ALA A 46 19.45 -10.75 -10.69
CA ALA A 46 18.14 -11.38 -10.78
C ALA A 46 17.34 -11.23 -9.47
N ILE A 47 18.01 -11.40 -8.32
CA ILE A 47 17.40 -11.25 -7.00
C ILE A 47 17.06 -9.77 -6.72
N ALA A 48 17.96 -8.86 -7.10
CA ALA A 48 17.76 -7.42 -6.91
C ALA A 48 16.57 -6.88 -7.74
N VAL A 49 16.45 -7.29 -9.01
CA VAL A 49 15.32 -6.90 -9.87
C VAL A 49 14.02 -7.40 -9.29
N ARG A 50 13.96 -8.68 -8.88
CA ARG A 50 12.74 -9.27 -8.31
C ARG A 50 12.33 -8.56 -7.01
N TYR A 51 13.25 -8.30 -6.09
CA TYR A 51 12.96 -7.52 -4.88
C TYR A 51 12.41 -6.12 -5.22
N ALA A 52 13.01 -5.44 -6.20
CA ALA A 52 12.57 -4.12 -6.64
C ALA A 52 11.14 -4.16 -7.22
N GLU A 53 10.79 -5.18 -8.01
CA GLU A 53 9.44 -5.38 -8.55
C GLU A 53 8.40 -5.57 -7.45
N TYR A 54 8.67 -6.47 -6.49
CA TYR A 54 7.76 -6.68 -5.35
C TYR A 54 7.56 -5.39 -4.55
N ARG A 55 8.65 -4.64 -4.30
CA ARG A 55 8.61 -3.39 -3.56
C ARG A 55 7.87 -2.29 -4.32
N LEU A 56 8.05 -2.22 -5.65
CA LEU A 56 7.37 -1.26 -6.50
C LEU A 56 5.86 -1.52 -6.53
N ALA A 57 5.45 -2.77 -6.77
CA ALA A 57 4.05 -3.18 -6.73
C ALA A 57 3.41 -2.85 -5.38
N THR A 58 4.07 -3.22 -4.28
CA THR A 58 3.60 -2.93 -2.91
C THR A 58 3.44 -1.44 -2.65
N ASN A 59 4.41 -0.63 -3.10
CA ASN A 59 4.38 0.82 -2.93
C ASN A 59 3.25 1.50 -3.72
N ILE A 60 2.91 0.99 -4.91
CA ILE A 60 1.79 1.52 -5.70
C ILE A 60 0.48 1.34 -4.94
N PHE A 61 0.21 0.13 -4.44
CA PHE A 61 -1.00 -0.12 -3.66
C PHE A 61 -1.02 0.66 -2.35
N TYR A 62 0.13 0.80 -1.68
CA TYR A 62 0.23 1.62 -0.48
C TYR A 62 -0.13 3.09 -0.76
N ARG A 63 0.41 3.69 -1.81
CA ARG A 63 0.11 5.08 -2.21
C ARG A 63 -1.35 5.25 -2.63
N GLN A 64 -1.88 4.33 -3.43
CA GLN A 64 -3.28 4.36 -3.84
C GLN A 64 -4.21 4.24 -2.63
N GLY A 65 -3.94 3.32 -1.71
CA GLY A 65 -4.68 3.19 -0.45
C GLY A 65 -4.64 4.46 0.37
N LEU A 66 -3.47 5.08 0.53
CA LEU A 66 -3.31 6.33 1.28
C LEU A 66 -4.13 7.48 0.68
N VAL A 67 -4.14 7.61 -0.65
CA VAL A 67 -4.97 8.61 -1.34
C VAL A 67 -6.45 8.32 -1.12
N LEU A 68 -6.89 7.06 -1.29
CA LEU A 68 -8.30 6.69 -1.11
C LEU A 68 -8.79 6.92 0.31
N TRP A 69 -7.99 6.58 1.33
CA TRP A 69 -8.30 6.89 2.74
C TRP A 69 -8.40 8.39 2.98
N THR A 70 -7.51 9.18 2.39
CA THR A 70 -7.52 10.64 2.52
C THR A 70 -8.79 11.24 1.92
N VAL A 71 -9.14 10.86 0.69
CA VAL A 71 -10.36 11.33 0.02
C VAL A 71 -11.61 10.90 0.79
N LEU A 72 -11.65 9.66 1.28
CA LEU A 72 -12.76 9.16 2.10
C LEU A 72 -12.92 9.98 3.40
N GLY A 73 -11.81 10.29 4.07
CA GLY A 73 -11.79 11.12 5.28
C GLY A 73 -12.32 12.53 5.02
N ILE A 74 -11.88 13.18 3.93
CA ILE A 74 -12.39 14.49 3.53
C ILE A 74 -13.90 14.43 3.26
N LEU A 75 -14.35 13.44 2.47
CA LEU A 75 -15.75 13.31 2.10
C LEU A 75 -16.64 13.05 3.34
N GLY A 76 -16.16 12.24 4.27
CA GLY A 76 -16.82 11.97 5.56
C GLY A 76 -16.92 13.23 6.42
N GLY A 77 -15.83 13.98 6.55
CA GLY A 77 -15.81 15.25 7.28
C GLY A 77 -16.75 16.30 6.67
N CYS A 78 -16.79 16.41 5.34
CA CYS A 78 -17.73 17.29 4.65
C CYS A 78 -19.19 16.90 4.91
N MET A 79 -19.54 15.60 4.90
CA MET A 79 -20.91 15.19 5.21
C MET A 79 -21.28 15.42 6.68
N LEU A 80 -20.35 15.20 7.61
CA LEU A 80 -20.57 15.48 9.03
C LEU A 80 -20.84 16.97 9.27
N THR A 81 -19.99 17.84 8.72
CA THR A 81 -20.14 19.30 8.86
C THR A 81 -21.40 19.82 8.16
N ALA A 82 -21.73 19.30 6.97
CA ALA A 82 -22.95 19.68 6.25
C ALA A 82 -24.25 19.21 6.93
N ASN A 83 -24.22 18.15 7.74
CA ASN A 83 -25.39 17.71 8.51
C ASN A 83 -25.52 18.40 9.88
N LEU A 84 -24.48 19.07 10.36
CA LEU A 84 -24.46 19.80 11.63
C LEU A 84 -24.84 21.28 11.50
N LEU A 85 -24.77 21.83 10.28
CA LEU A 85 -25.16 23.20 9.90
C LEU A 85 -26.59 23.21 9.33
#